data_AF-A0A843GD70-F1
#
_entry.id   AF-A0A843GD70-F1
#
_cell.length_a   1.000
_cell.length_b   1.000
_cell.length_c   1.000
_cell.angle_alpha   90.00
_cell.angle_beta   90.00
_cell.angle_gamma   90.00
#
_symmetry.space_group_name_H-M   'P 1'
#
loop_
_entity.id
_entity.type
_entity.pdbx_description
1 polymer ?
#
loop_
_entity_poly.entity_id
_entity_poly.type
_entity_poly.pdbx_seq_one_letter_code
_entity_poly.pdbx_strand_id
1 'polypeptide(L)' 'MIGSRPKFMDSPYFVDELFNWHLKKGAPDDVVKEFNEYMAQIDKDDAEPEKPVRKSMSEKINEMLNNS' A
#
# COMPACT_ATOMS: atom_id res chain seq x y z
N MET A 1 -12.01 4.00 17.78
CA MET A 1 -11.38 5.29 18.13
C MET A 1 -11.20 6.06 16.85
N ILE A 2 -11.60 7.32 16.82
CA ILE A 2 -11.50 8.21 15.66
C ILE A 2 -10.03 8.24 15.24
N GLY A 3 -9.68 7.59 14.13
CA GLY A 3 -8.31 7.50 13.64
C GLY A 3 -7.79 8.91 13.40
N SER A 4 -6.69 9.26 14.07
CA SER A 4 -6.03 10.55 13.90
C SER A 4 -5.74 10.75 12.41
N ARG A 5 -6.44 11.70 11.79
CA ARG A 5 -6.21 12.07 10.40
C ARG A 5 -4.75 12.57 10.31
N PRO A 6 -3.90 11.94 9.49
CA PRO A 6 -2.49 12.31 9.42
C PRO A 6 -2.35 13.75 8.91
N LYS A 7 -1.31 14.45 9.36
CA LYS A 7 -1.13 15.88 9.11
C LYS A 7 -0.84 16.15 7.64
N PHE A 8 -0.22 15.21 6.93
CA PHE A 8 -0.02 15.34 5.49
C PHE A 8 -1.34 15.50 4.73
N MET A 9 -2.47 14.98 5.23
CA MET A 9 -3.79 15.12 4.57
C MET A 9 -4.38 16.53 4.66
N ASP A 10 -3.86 17.37 5.55
CA ASP A 10 -4.21 18.80 5.64
C ASP A 10 -3.24 19.67 4.82
N SER A 11 -2.18 19.06 4.27
CA SER A 11 -1.15 19.77 3.52
C SER A 11 -1.67 20.22 2.15
N PRO A 12 -1.38 21.46 1.69
CA PRO A 12 -1.77 21.93 0.35
C PRO A 12 -1.05 21.19 -0.79
N TYR A 13 -0.03 20.41 -0.44
CA TYR A 13 0.71 19.55 -1.33
C TYR A 13 0.06 18.18 -1.51
N PHE A 14 -0.80 17.75 -0.60
CA PHE A 14 -1.50 16.48 -0.73
C PHE A 14 -2.66 16.59 -1.71
N VAL A 15 -2.81 15.53 -2.53
CA VAL A 15 -3.85 15.42 -3.54
C VAL A 15 -4.62 14.12 -3.26
N ASP A 16 -5.87 14.26 -2.81
CA ASP A 16 -6.76 13.14 -2.49
C ASP A 16 -7.55 12.62 -3.71
N GLU A 17 -6.89 12.41 -4.84
CA GLU A 17 -7.55 11.84 -6.00
C GLU A 17 -7.98 10.38 -5.74
N LEU A 18 -9.23 10.06 -6.08
CA LEU A 18 -9.75 8.69 -5.99
C LEU A 18 -8.79 7.74 -6.76
N PHE A 19 -8.19 6.78 -6.06
CA PHE A 19 -7.15 5.85 -6.55
C PHE A 19 -5.77 6.45 -6.90
N ASN A 20 -5.53 7.75 -6.70
CA ASN A 20 -4.26 8.38 -7.08
C ASN A 20 -3.73 9.34 -5.99
N TRP A 21 -3.75 8.90 -4.73
CA TRP A 21 -3.17 9.68 -3.63
C TRP A 21 -1.68 9.93 -3.86
N HIS A 22 -1.30 11.20 -3.98
CA HIS A 22 0.09 11.60 -4.18
C HIS A 22 0.36 12.98 -3.57
N LEU A 23 1.64 13.30 -3.42
CA LEU A 23 2.11 14.63 -3.04
C LEU A 23 2.58 15.41 -4.27
N LYS A 24 2.26 16.70 -4.33
CA LYS A 24 2.74 17.64 -5.35
C LYS A 24 4.25 17.80 -5.28
N LYS A 25 4.87 18.08 -6.43
CA LYS A 25 6.29 18.47 -6.50
C LYS A 25 6.55 19.72 -5.66
N GLY A 26 7.52 19.64 -4.75
CA GLY A 26 7.86 20.71 -3.82
C GLY A 26 7.19 20.59 -2.44
N ALA A 27 6.57 19.45 -2.13
CA ALA A 27 6.17 19.15 -0.76
C ALA A 27 7.39 19.18 0.19
N PRO A 28 7.24 19.74 1.41
CA PRO A 28 8.31 19.76 2.39
C PRO A 28 8.65 18.34 2.85
N ASP A 29 9.92 18.08 3.16
CA ASP A 29 10.43 16.75 3.53
C ASP A 29 9.65 16.10 4.68
N ASP A 30 9.17 16.90 5.64
CA ASP A 30 8.38 16.43 6.78
C ASP A 30 7.05 15.79 6.33
N VAL A 31 6.36 16.42 5.37
CA VAL A 31 5.09 15.92 4.79
C VAL A 31 5.33 14.68 3.94
N VAL A 32 6.43 14.67 3.17
CA VAL A 32 6.83 13.51 2.34
C VAL A 32 7.12 12.30 3.22
N LYS A 33 7.86 12.51 4.31
CA LYS A 33 8.19 11.47 5.27
C LYS A 33 6.93 10.89 5.91
N GLU A 34 6.03 11.74 6.41
CA GLU A 34 4.79 11.30 7.08
C GLU A 34 3.86 10.55 6.10
N PHE A 35 3.76 11.01 4.85
CA PHE A 35 2.99 10.31 3.80
C PHE A 35 3.56 8.93 3.50
N ASN A 36 4.88 8.81 3.33
CA ASN A 36 5.54 7.53 3.07
C ASN A 36 5.38 6.56 4.25
N GLU A 37 5.51 7.04 5.48
CA GLU A 37 5.28 6.22 6.69
C GLU A 37 3.83 5.75 6.77
N TYR A 38 2.86 6.61 6.44
CA TYR A 38 1.45 6.25 6.42
C TYR A 38 1.12 5.23 5.33
N MET A 39 1.63 5.41 4.10
CA MET A 39 1.49 4.42 3.03
C MET A 39 2.13 3.08 3.41
N ALA A 40 3.33 3.09 4.01
CA ALA A 40 3.99 1.87 4.48
C ALA A 40 3.25 1.18 5.64
N GLN A 41 2.56 1.95 6.49
CA GLN A 41 1.68 1.40 7.53
C GLN A 41 0.40 0.82 6.93
N ILE A 42 -0.22 1.47 5.95
CA ILE A 42 -1.36 0.89 5.23
C ILE A 42 -0.95 -0.41 4.55
N ASP A 43 0.19 -0.46 3.86
CA ASP A 43 0.68 -1.70 3.24
C ASP A 43 0.93 -2.81 4.28
N LYS A 44 1.29 -2.43 5.52
CA LYS A 44 1.48 -3.35 6.64
C LYS A 44 0.20 -3.77 7.36
N ASP A 45 -0.82 -2.92 7.40
CA ASP A 45 -2.12 -3.21 8.03
C ASP A 45 -3.10 -3.87 7.04
N ASP A 46 -2.96 -3.59 5.73
CA ASP A 46 -3.57 -4.35 4.63
C ASP A 46 -2.77 -5.64 4.33
N ALA A 47 -1.72 -5.92 5.11
CA ALA A 47 -1.29 -7.29 5.37
C ALA A 47 -2.35 -8.02 6.21
N GLU A 48 -3.53 -8.18 5.63
CA GLU A 48 -4.26 -9.43 5.72
C GLU A 48 -3.23 -10.55 5.51
N PRO A 49 -3.12 -11.56 6.41
CA PRO A 49 -2.21 -12.67 6.20
C PRO A 49 -2.60 -13.35 4.89
N GLU A 50 -1.85 -13.06 3.82
CA GLU A 50 -1.95 -13.65 2.49
C GLU A 50 -3.40 -13.86 2.00
N LYS A 51 -3.91 -12.95 1.17
CA LYS A 51 -4.70 -13.48 0.04
C LYS A 51 -3.71 -14.37 -0.71
N PRO A 52 -3.88 -15.70 -0.72
CA PRO A 52 -2.92 -16.56 -1.37
C PRO A 52 -2.83 -16.04 -2.80
N VAL A 53 -1.63 -15.65 -3.22
CA VAL A 53 -1.28 -15.60 -4.63
C VAL A 53 -1.78 -16.94 -5.13
N ARG A 54 -2.91 -16.95 -5.84
CA ARG A 54 -3.47 -18.17 -6.39
C ARG A 54 -2.35 -18.65 -7.29
N LYS A 55 -1.54 -19.61 -6.82
CA LYS A 55 -0.56 -20.30 -7.65
C LYS A 55 -1.32 -20.59 -8.92
N SER A 56 -0.89 -19.96 -10.01
CA SER A 56 -1.56 -20.10 -11.29
C SER A 56 -1.80 -21.58 -11.51
N MET A 57 -2.95 -21.97 -12.03
CA MET A 57 -3.29 -23.40 -12.22
C MET A 57 -2.16 -24.14 -12.94
N SER A 58 -1.38 -23.44 -13.78
CA SER A 58 -0.13 -23.89 -14.40
C SER A 58 0.96 -24.34 -13.42
N GLU A 59 1.17 -23.62 -12.32
CA GLU A 59 2.19 -23.94 -11.31
C GLU A 59 1.77 -25.14 -10.45
N LYS A 60 0.47 -25.27 -10.15
CA LYS A 60 -0.07 -26.49 -9.52
C LYS A 60 0.07 -27.73 -10.41
N ILE A 61 -0.16 -27.61 -11.71
CA ILE A 61 0.01 -28.72 -12.66
C ILE A 61 1.47 -29.16 -12.71
N ASN A 62 2.41 -28.21 -12.75
CA ASN A 62 3.83 -28.52 -12.81
C ASN A 62 4.34 -29.21 -11.52
N GLU A 63 3.79 -28.83 -10.37
CA GLU A 63 4.14 -29.44 -9.07
C GLU A 63 3.55 -30.85 -8.90
N MET A 64 2.36 -31.11 -9.47
CA MET A 64 1.74 -32.45 -9.50
C MET A 64 2.46 -33.40 -10.46
N LEU A 65 2.99 -32.89 -11.58
CA LEU A 65 3.72 -33.70 -12.57
C LEU A 65 5.15 -34.05 -12.10
N ASN A 66 5.79 -33.19 -11.30
CA ASN A 66 7.18 -33.38 -10.87
C ASN A 66 7.34 -34.25 -9.60
N ASN A 67 6.24 -34.65 -8.96
CA ASN A 67 6.24 -35.49 -7.75
C ASN A 67 5.66 -36.91 -7.98
N SER A 68 5.51 -37.36 -9.25
CA SER A 68 5.09 -38.74 -9.59
C SER A 68 6.27 -39.61 -10.03
#